data_AF-A0AAW1RV99-F1
#
_entry.id   AF-A0AAW1RV99-F1
#
_cell.length_a   1.000
_cell.length_b   1.000
_cell.length_c   1.000
_cell.angle_alpha   90.00
_cell.angle_beta   90.00
_cell.angle_gamma   90.00
#
_symmetry.space_group_name_H-M   'P 1'
#
loop_
_entity.id
_entity.type
_entity.pdbx_description
1 polymer ?
#
loop_
_entity_poly.entity_id
_entity_poly.type
_entity_poly.pdbx_seq_one_letter_code
_entity_poly.pdbx_strand_id
1 'polypeptide(L)'
;MLAGCGDGEEELVMSMFSEKPAETKLLLTLLTFGVTLGGSIGVCALTGEAGDFFGGASWSWETAAAAAVGALASGPLVALYAAMWMPSARAAFPAVDSRQNGVAGTLRPILNNLSWAQAAAVCVLDVSSTVALQLPALQGALAKSFGLYATFLQDKGVPVPAGVPEAAALASTAALWGAAFYAYYAATAEEVEVVDTAVANADRYYRLVAMGMASRSGDAEWEAALFKAAAAQWLSEKKANSSLNALLQIFEVVFLGMLWRATGNLAAPLTAALLANAVDFACVYRSMPRTEDSQH
;
A
#
# COMPACT_ATOMS: atom_id res chain seq x y z
N MET A 1 19.54 13.89 5.50
CA MET A 1 20.00 14.52 4.24
C MET A 1 19.90 13.61 3.01
N LEU A 2 19.33 12.39 3.10
CA LEU A 2 18.98 11.54 1.94
C LEU A 2 17.46 11.35 1.78
N ALA A 3 16.66 12.07 2.56
CA ALA A 3 15.21 12.08 2.38
C ALA A 3 14.90 12.96 1.16
N GLY A 4 14.57 12.35 0.03
CA GLY A 4 14.27 13.06 -1.22
C GLY A 4 15.29 12.87 -2.35
N CYS A 5 16.15 11.84 -2.32
CA CYS A 5 16.66 11.30 -3.60
C CYS A 5 15.55 10.47 -4.25
N GLY A 6 14.47 11.13 -4.67
CA GLY A 6 13.49 10.54 -5.57
C GLY A 6 14.05 10.51 -6.98
N ASP A 7 13.48 9.65 -7.83
CA ASP A 7 13.64 9.82 -9.26
C ASP A 7 13.08 11.19 -9.63
N GLY A 8 13.94 12.09 -10.12
CA GLY A 8 13.53 13.45 -10.50
C GLY A 8 12.40 13.45 -11.54
N GLU A 9 12.26 12.37 -12.32
CA GLU A 9 11.14 12.18 -13.21
C GLU A 9 9.84 11.91 -12.45
N GLU A 10 9.85 11.05 -11.42
CA GLU A 10 8.68 10.78 -10.58
C GLU A 10 8.24 12.04 -9.84
N GLU A 11 9.18 12.79 -9.26
CA GLU A 11 8.88 14.06 -8.59
C GLU A 11 8.25 15.09 -9.56
N LEU A 12 8.78 15.17 -10.79
CA LEU A 12 8.24 16.03 -11.83
C LEU A 12 6.83 15.57 -12.25
N VAL A 13 6.61 14.27 -12.44
CA VAL A 13 5.30 13.70 -12.78
C VAL A 13 4.29 13.96 -11.66
N MET A 14 4.68 13.77 -10.40
CA MET A 14 3.82 14.02 -9.24
C MET A 14 3.52 15.51 -9.07
N SER A 15 4.47 16.39 -9.34
CA SER A 15 4.25 17.85 -9.38
C SER A 15 3.26 18.23 -10.49
N MET A 16 3.49 17.75 -11.71
CA MET A 16 2.59 17.98 -12.85
C MET A 16 1.19 17.43 -12.58
N PHE A 17 1.08 16.28 -11.90
CA PHE A 17 -0.19 15.70 -11.52
C PHE A 17 -0.89 16.54 -10.46
N SER A 18 -0.15 17.02 -9.44
CA SER A 18 -0.68 17.87 -8.37
C SER A 18 -1.37 19.13 -8.91
N GLU A 19 -0.83 19.72 -9.98
CA GLU A 19 -1.35 20.91 -10.65
C GLU A 19 -2.56 20.65 -11.56
N LYS A 20 -2.88 19.39 -11.89
CA LYS A 20 -4.04 19.08 -12.74
C LYS A 20 -5.36 19.49 -12.08
N PRO A 21 -6.38 19.87 -12.87
CA PRO A 21 -7.71 20.11 -12.35
C PRO A 21 -8.33 18.83 -11.80
N ALA A 22 -9.24 18.98 -10.83
CA ALA A 22 -9.91 17.89 -10.14
C ALA A 22 -10.56 16.88 -11.11
N GLU A 23 -11.19 17.37 -12.17
CA GLU A 23 -11.85 16.55 -13.19
C GLU A 23 -10.89 15.56 -13.86
N THR A 24 -9.68 16.01 -14.22
CA THR A 24 -8.66 15.14 -14.85
C THR A 24 -8.18 14.07 -13.87
N LYS A 25 -7.99 14.41 -12.60
CA LYS A 25 -7.57 13.44 -11.56
C LYS A 25 -8.64 12.38 -11.34
N LEU A 26 -9.90 12.78 -11.24
CA LEU A 26 -11.03 11.87 -11.10
C LEU A 26 -11.19 10.97 -12.32
N LEU A 27 -11.04 11.51 -13.53
CA LEU A 27 -11.08 10.73 -14.76
C LEU A 27 -9.98 9.67 -14.80
N LEU A 28 -8.74 10.02 -14.44
CA LEU A 28 -7.62 9.08 -14.41
C LEU A 28 -7.78 8.02 -13.33
N THR A 29 -8.33 8.39 -12.17
CA THR A 29 -8.68 7.44 -11.10
C THR A 29 -9.77 6.48 -11.57
N LEU A 30 -10.82 7.00 -12.21
CA LEU A 30 -11.91 6.20 -12.76
C LEU A 30 -11.44 5.26 -13.87
N LEU A 31 -10.51 5.71 -14.73
CA LEU A 31 -9.90 4.87 -15.75
C LEU A 31 -9.10 3.73 -15.13
N THR A 32 -8.27 4.03 -14.13
CA THR A 32 -7.48 3.03 -13.39
C THR A 32 -8.38 2.01 -12.71
N PHE A 33 -9.45 2.48 -12.07
CA PHE A 33 -10.50 1.64 -11.50
C PHE A 33 -11.13 0.73 -12.57
N GLY A 34 -11.55 1.30 -13.71
CA GLY A 34 -12.21 0.55 -14.78
C GLY A 34 -11.30 -0.53 -15.39
N VAL A 35 -10.03 -0.22 -15.61
CA VAL A 35 -9.03 -1.19 -16.11
C VAL A 35 -8.82 -2.31 -15.09
N THR A 36 -8.61 -1.97 -13.82
CA THR A 36 -8.35 -2.95 -12.75
C THR A 36 -9.56 -3.83 -12.49
N LEU A 37 -10.76 -3.23 -12.46
CA LEU A 37 -12.02 -3.96 -12.30
C LEU A 37 -12.29 -4.85 -13.51
N GLY A 38 -12.11 -4.35 -14.73
CA GLY A 38 -12.26 -5.11 -15.96
C GLY A 38 -11.31 -6.31 -16.03
N GLY A 39 -10.04 -6.12 -15.64
CA GLY A 39 -9.06 -7.19 -15.50
C GLY A 39 -9.49 -8.24 -14.46
N SER A 40 -10.00 -7.78 -13.31
CA SER A 40 -10.49 -8.66 -12.24
C SER A 40 -11.68 -9.50 -12.72
N ILE A 41 -12.65 -8.89 -13.39
CA ILE A 41 -13.80 -9.58 -14.01
C ILE A 41 -13.29 -10.61 -15.04
N GLY A 42 -12.30 -10.25 -15.85
CA GLY A 42 -11.68 -11.15 -16.81
C GLY A 42 -11.07 -12.39 -16.15
N VAL A 43 -10.35 -12.22 -15.04
CA VAL A 43 -9.79 -13.34 -14.25
C VAL A 43 -10.90 -14.21 -13.66
N CYS A 44 -11.95 -13.62 -13.08
CA CYS A 44 -13.11 -14.37 -12.58
C CYS A 44 -13.82 -15.13 -13.70
N ALA A 45 -13.93 -14.54 -14.90
CA ALA A 45 -14.52 -15.19 -16.05
C ALA A 45 -13.71 -16.40 -16.53
N LEU A 46 -12.38 -16.24 -16.65
CA LEU A 46 -11.47 -17.32 -17.06
C LEU A 46 -11.43 -18.47 -16.05
N THR A 47 -11.62 -18.16 -14.78
CA THR A 47 -11.68 -19.17 -13.73
C THR A 47 -13.06 -19.82 -13.65
N GLY A 48 -14.08 -19.32 -14.33
CA GLY A 48 -15.44 -19.85 -14.28
C GLY A 48 -16.25 -19.40 -13.06
N GLU A 49 -15.82 -18.32 -12.38
CA GLU A 49 -16.56 -17.59 -11.34
C GLU A 49 -17.27 -16.35 -11.89
N ALA A 50 -17.48 -16.28 -13.22
CA ALA A 50 -18.07 -15.11 -13.88
C ALA A 50 -19.44 -14.72 -13.29
N GLY A 51 -20.21 -15.73 -12.83
CA GLY A 51 -21.56 -15.55 -12.32
C GLY A 51 -21.65 -14.88 -10.94
N ASP A 52 -20.56 -14.88 -10.17
CA ASP A 52 -20.51 -14.28 -8.83
C ASP A 52 -19.24 -13.45 -8.62
N PHE A 53 -18.94 -12.56 -9.56
CA PHE A 53 -17.82 -11.62 -9.44
C PHE A 53 -17.87 -10.80 -8.15
N PHE A 54 -19.08 -10.43 -7.73
CA PHE A 54 -19.31 -9.64 -6.52
C PHE A 54 -19.35 -10.49 -5.25
N GLY A 55 -19.07 -11.79 -5.34
CA GLY A 55 -18.95 -12.71 -4.21
C GLY A 55 -20.09 -12.59 -3.22
N GLY A 56 -21.33 -12.65 -3.71
CA GLY A 56 -22.58 -12.53 -2.95
C GLY A 56 -23.15 -11.12 -2.81
N ALA A 57 -22.39 -10.06 -3.14
CA ALA A 57 -22.88 -8.70 -3.00
C ALA A 57 -23.94 -8.37 -4.07
N SER A 58 -25.10 -7.92 -3.60
CA SER A 58 -26.29 -7.61 -4.40
C SER A 58 -27.09 -6.48 -3.76
N TRP A 59 -28.08 -5.92 -4.46
CA TRP A 59 -29.00 -4.93 -3.90
C TRP A 59 -30.04 -5.63 -3.00
N SER A 60 -29.59 -6.09 -1.83
CA SER A 60 -30.37 -6.90 -0.90
C SER A 60 -30.09 -6.51 0.54
N TRP A 61 -31.01 -6.90 1.44
CA TRP A 61 -30.82 -6.70 2.88
C TRP A 61 -29.64 -7.51 3.43
N GLU A 62 -29.34 -8.67 2.84
CA GLU A 62 -28.19 -9.49 3.22
C GLU A 62 -26.86 -8.77 2.98
N THR A 63 -26.74 -8.08 1.84
CA THR A 63 -25.56 -7.26 1.54
C THR A 63 -25.44 -6.07 2.49
N ALA A 64 -26.55 -5.42 2.83
CA ALA A 64 -26.56 -4.34 3.82
C ALA A 64 -26.14 -4.85 5.22
N ALA A 65 -26.62 -6.02 5.63
CA ALA A 65 -26.23 -6.66 6.88
C ALA A 65 -24.74 -7.06 6.87
N ALA A 66 -24.25 -7.62 5.76
CA ALA A 66 -22.83 -7.95 5.59
C ALA A 66 -21.95 -6.70 5.65
N ALA A 67 -22.35 -5.60 5.00
CA ALA A 67 -21.66 -4.32 5.08
C ALA A 67 -21.61 -3.80 6.53
N ALA A 68 -22.71 -3.91 7.28
CA ALA A 68 -22.73 -3.55 8.69
C ALA A 68 -21.78 -4.42 9.54
N VAL A 69 -21.72 -5.72 9.29
CA VAL A 69 -20.73 -6.63 9.93
C VAL A 69 -19.31 -6.19 9.58
N GLY A 70 -19.04 -5.87 8.32
CA GLY A 70 -17.75 -5.34 7.88
C GLY A 70 -17.38 -4.03 8.58
N ALA A 71 -18.34 -3.11 8.70
CA ALA A 71 -18.15 -1.85 9.40
C ALA A 71 -17.78 -2.06 10.88
N LEU A 72 -18.50 -2.94 11.58
CA LEU A 72 -18.20 -3.27 12.98
C LEU A 72 -16.86 -3.98 13.12
N ALA A 73 -16.56 -4.94 12.24
CA ALA A 73 -15.31 -5.69 12.24
C ALA A 73 -14.10 -4.82 11.90
N SER A 74 -14.29 -3.68 11.22
CA SER A 74 -13.21 -2.75 10.86
C SER A 74 -12.58 -2.03 12.05
N GLY A 75 -13.24 -2.00 13.22
CA GLY A 75 -12.82 -1.24 14.40
C GLY A 75 -11.33 -1.39 14.75
N PRO A 76 -10.79 -2.61 14.89
CA PRO A 76 -9.36 -2.83 15.15
C PRO A 76 -8.43 -2.29 14.05
N LEU A 77 -8.79 -2.43 12.77
CA LEU A 77 -8.00 -1.90 11.65
C LEU A 77 -8.01 -0.36 11.64
N VAL A 78 -9.20 0.24 11.78
CA VAL A 78 -9.35 1.70 11.88
C VAL A 78 -8.55 2.24 13.07
N ALA A 79 -8.62 1.57 14.22
CA ALA A 79 -7.87 1.96 15.41
C ALA A 79 -6.36 1.84 15.20
N LEU A 80 -5.88 0.78 14.54
CA LEU A 80 -4.47 0.60 14.20
C LEU A 80 -3.99 1.73 13.29
N TYR A 81 -4.69 2.00 12.19
CA TYR A 81 -4.31 3.05 11.25
C TYR A 81 -4.34 4.43 11.93
N ALA A 82 -5.37 4.71 12.73
CA ALA A 82 -5.45 5.96 13.48
C ALA A 82 -4.31 6.09 14.51
N ALA A 83 -3.95 5.00 15.20
CA ALA A 83 -2.85 4.96 16.14
C ALA A 83 -1.51 5.18 15.45
N MET A 84 -1.31 4.63 14.24
CA MET A 84 -0.11 4.89 13.46
C MET A 84 0.06 6.38 13.21
N TRP A 85 -1.00 7.12 12.85
CA TRP A 85 -0.96 8.57 12.59
C TRP A 85 -0.69 9.44 13.83
N MET A 86 -0.64 8.86 15.04
CA MET A 86 -0.33 9.63 16.25
C MET A 86 1.15 10.06 16.29
N PRO A 87 1.46 11.28 16.77
CA PRO A 87 2.85 11.73 16.91
C PRO A 87 3.71 10.82 17.80
N SER A 88 3.12 10.24 18.84
CA SER A 88 3.80 9.29 19.73
C SER A 88 4.22 8.01 19.01
N ALA A 89 3.39 7.50 18.08
CA ALA A 89 3.72 6.32 17.29
C ALA A 89 4.86 6.60 16.31
N ARG A 90 4.86 7.77 15.66
CA ARG A 90 5.96 8.22 14.77
C ARG A 90 7.29 8.33 15.53
N ALA A 91 7.25 8.94 16.71
CA ALA A 91 8.43 9.12 17.55
C ALA A 91 8.99 7.78 18.07
N ALA A 92 8.10 6.82 18.39
CA ALA A 92 8.50 5.50 18.88
C ALA A 92 9.00 4.56 17.77
N PHE A 93 8.42 4.67 16.56
CA PHE A 93 8.70 3.75 15.46
C PHE A 93 9.00 4.51 14.16
N PRO A 94 10.29 4.73 13.81
CA PRO A 94 10.68 5.45 12.59
C PRO A 94 10.10 4.87 11.29
N ALA A 95 9.89 3.55 11.24
CA ALA A 95 9.24 2.89 10.09
C ALA A 95 7.79 3.37 9.87
N VAL A 96 7.07 3.75 10.93
CA VAL A 96 5.71 4.30 10.84
C VAL A 96 5.74 5.70 10.24
N ASP A 97 6.73 6.53 10.61
CA ASP A 97 6.92 7.85 10.02
C ASP A 97 7.27 7.73 8.53
N SER A 98 8.21 6.84 8.18
CA SER A 98 8.58 6.54 6.80
C SER A 98 7.37 6.09 5.96
N ARG A 99 6.53 5.18 6.51
CA ARG A 99 5.28 4.77 5.86
C ARG A 99 4.37 5.95 5.61
N GLN A 100 4.14 6.80 6.60
CA GLN A 100 3.21 7.91 6.47
C GLN A 100 3.69 8.97 5.50
N ASN A 101 5.00 9.22 5.46
CA ASN A 101 5.59 10.08 4.46
C ASN A 101 5.44 9.47 3.06
N GLY A 102 5.58 8.15 2.92
CA GLY A 102 5.30 7.43 1.67
C GLY A 102 3.84 7.56 1.23
N VAL A 103 2.89 7.22 2.12
CA VAL A 103 1.44 7.33 1.85
C VAL A 103 1.04 8.77 1.55
N ALA A 104 1.55 9.75 2.30
CA ALA A 104 1.30 11.15 2.02
C ALA A 104 1.94 11.59 0.70
N GLY A 105 3.13 11.10 0.35
CA GLY A 105 3.80 11.36 -0.93
C GLY A 105 2.97 10.89 -2.12
N THR A 106 2.35 9.71 -2.02
CA THR A 106 1.46 9.17 -3.05
C THR A 106 0.10 9.88 -3.08
N LEU A 107 -0.53 10.09 -1.92
CA LEU A 107 -1.91 10.60 -1.87
C LEU A 107 -2.00 12.13 -2.05
N ARG A 108 -1.04 12.92 -1.57
CA ARG A 108 -1.08 14.40 -1.71
C ARG A 108 -1.27 14.89 -3.15
N PRO A 109 -0.47 14.46 -4.15
CA PRO A 109 -0.66 14.94 -5.51
C PRO A 109 -2.03 14.54 -6.08
N ILE A 110 -2.58 13.40 -5.65
CA ILE A 110 -3.92 12.94 -6.03
C ILE A 110 -5.03 13.77 -5.39
N LEU A 111 -4.90 14.05 -4.10
CA LEU A 111 -5.93 14.73 -3.32
C LEU A 111 -5.89 16.24 -3.45
N ASN A 112 -4.77 16.81 -3.92
CA ASN A 112 -4.63 18.25 -4.10
C ASN A 112 -5.72 18.80 -5.03
N ASN A 113 -6.30 19.96 -4.68
CA ASN A 113 -7.42 20.59 -5.39
C ASN A 113 -8.72 19.75 -5.50
N LEU A 114 -8.86 18.65 -4.75
CA LEU A 114 -10.12 17.91 -4.64
C LEU A 114 -10.95 18.43 -3.47
N SER A 115 -12.27 18.41 -3.61
CA SER A 115 -13.16 18.54 -2.46
C SER A 115 -13.18 17.24 -1.63
N TRP A 116 -13.68 17.30 -0.40
CA TRP A 116 -13.85 16.11 0.45
C TRP A 116 -14.69 15.00 -0.22
N ALA A 117 -15.74 15.37 -0.96
CA ALA A 117 -16.57 14.40 -1.67
C ALA A 117 -15.79 13.72 -2.81
N GLN A 118 -14.96 14.48 -3.52
CA GLN A 118 -14.11 13.94 -4.59
C GLN A 118 -12.99 13.06 -4.01
N ALA A 119 -12.38 13.46 -2.90
CA ALA A 119 -11.40 12.64 -2.18
C ALA A 119 -12.01 11.32 -1.68
N ALA A 120 -13.23 11.36 -1.15
CA ALA A 120 -13.97 10.16 -0.77
C ALA A 120 -14.26 9.26 -1.97
N ALA A 121 -14.64 9.83 -3.12
CA ALA A 121 -14.83 9.07 -4.35
C ALA A 121 -13.53 8.38 -4.81
N VAL A 122 -12.39 9.07 -4.75
CA VAL A 122 -11.07 8.46 -5.04
C VAL A 122 -10.79 7.29 -4.11
N CYS A 123 -10.99 7.46 -2.80
CA CYS A 123 -10.83 6.38 -1.82
C CYS A 123 -11.71 5.17 -2.17
N VAL A 124 -12.98 5.40 -2.51
CA VAL A 124 -13.90 4.33 -2.91
C VAL A 124 -13.41 3.60 -4.15
N LEU A 125 -13.00 4.32 -5.19
CA LEU A 125 -12.51 3.72 -6.45
C LEU A 125 -11.23 2.91 -6.23
N ASP A 126 -10.27 3.46 -5.50
CA ASP A 126 -8.97 2.83 -5.24
C ASP A 126 -9.12 1.54 -4.40
N VAL A 127 -9.85 1.64 -3.27
CA VAL A 127 -10.04 0.50 -2.37
C VAL A 127 -10.91 -0.57 -3.03
N SER A 128 -11.99 -0.21 -3.73
CA SER A 128 -12.90 -1.19 -4.32
C SER A 128 -12.24 -1.98 -5.46
N SER A 129 -11.45 -1.33 -6.32
CA SER A 129 -10.69 -2.04 -7.35
C SER A 129 -9.65 -2.98 -6.74
N THR A 130 -8.94 -2.53 -5.70
CA THR A 130 -7.95 -3.34 -4.99
C THR A 130 -8.59 -4.57 -4.34
N VAL A 131 -9.69 -4.41 -3.61
CA VAL A 131 -10.41 -5.52 -2.97
C VAL A 131 -10.95 -6.50 -4.01
N ALA A 132 -11.49 -6.01 -5.14
CA ALA A 132 -11.99 -6.86 -6.22
C ALA A 132 -10.86 -7.66 -6.91
N LEU A 133 -9.68 -7.06 -7.07
CA LEU A 133 -8.52 -7.77 -7.62
C LEU A 133 -7.98 -8.82 -6.63
N GLN A 134 -7.91 -8.46 -5.35
CA GLN A 134 -7.35 -9.29 -4.28
C GLN A 134 -8.19 -10.53 -3.99
N LEU A 135 -9.49 -10.32 -3.78
CA LEU A 135 -10.38 -11.33 -3.23
C LEU A 135 -11.02 -12.16 -4.34
N PRO A 136 -12.04 -11.70 -5.09
CA PRO A 136 -12.70 -12.56 -6.06
C PRO A 136 -11.78 -12.99 -7.20
N ALA A 137 -10.92 -12.11 -7.72
CA ALA A 137 -10.04 -12.48 -8.83
C ALA A 137 -8.87 -13.37 -8.40
N LEU A 138 -7.93 -12.84 -7.60
CA LEU A 138 -6.71 -13.58 -7.27
C LEU A 138 -6.98 -14.78 -6.34
N GLN A 139 -7.71 -14.57 -5.24
CA GLN A 139 -8.02 -15.68 -4.32
C GLN A 139 -8.92 -16.73 -4.99
N GLY A 140 -9.88 -16.32 -5.83
CA GLY A 140 -10.72 -17.25 -6.60
C GLY A 140 -9.89 -18.09 -7.58
N ALA A 141 -8.97 -17.46 -8.32
CA ALA A 141 -8.06 -18.16 -9.23
C ALA A 141 -7.18 -19.18 -8.50
N LEU A 142 -6.58 -18.77 -7.37
CA LEU A 142 -5.73 -19.64 -6.57
C LEU A 142 -6.53 -20.78 -5.92
N ALA A 143 -7.73 -20.51 -5.42
CA ALA A 143 -8.60 -21.54 -4.83
C ALA A 143 -8.94 -22.63 -5.85
N LYS A 144 -9.24 -22.25 -7.10
CA LYS A 144 -9.45 -23.23 -8.17
C LYS A 144 -8.20 -24.00 -8.53
N SER A 145 -7.06 -23.32 -8.62
CA SER A 145 -5.78 -23.99 -8.89
C SER A 145 -5.48 -25.05 -7.82
N PHE A 146 -5.57 -24.68 -6.53
CA PHE A 146 -5.38 -25.61 -5.42
C PHE A 146 -6.47 -26.69 -5.37
N GLY A 147 -7.70 -26.38 -5.78
CA GLY A 147 -8.79 -27.35 -5.89
C GLY A 147 -8.46 -28.45 -6.90
N LEU A 148 -7.93 -28.09 -8.08
CA LEU A 148 -7.48 -29.06 -9.09
C LEU A 148 -6.36 -29.96 -8.55
N TYR A 149 -5.39 -29.38 -7.82
CA TYR A 149 -4.33 -30.16 -7.17
C TYR A 149 -4.88 -31.09 -6.08
N ALA A 150 -5.86 -30.63 -5.29
CA ALA A 150 -6.50 -31.43 -4.26
C ALA A 150 -7.23 -32.63 -4.86
N THR A 151 -7.98 -32.46 -5.94
CA THR A 151 -8.63 -33.56 -6.66
C THR A 151 -7.61 -34.58 -7.17
N PHE A 152 -6.51 -34.11 -7.78
CA PHE A 152 -5.43 -35.00 -8.25
C PHE A 152 -4.79 -35.81 -7.12
N LEU A 153 -4.63 -35.23 -5.93
CA LEU A 153 -4.13 -35.94 -4.75
C LEU A 153 -5.14 -36.96 -4.23
N GLN A 154 -6.42 -36.59 -4.18
CA GLN A 154 -7.51 -37.49 -3.78
C GLN A 154 -7.63 -38.69 -4.73
N ASP A 155 -7.47 -38.50 -6.04
CA ASP A 155 -7.44 -39.58 -7.03
C ASP A 155 -6.27 -40.56 -6.82
N LYS A 156 -5.20 -40.09 -6.17
CA LYS A 156 -4.05 -40.91 -5.76
C LYS A 156 -4.20 -41.54 -4.37
N GLY A 157 -5.38 -41.42 -3.76
CA GLY A 157 -5.67 -41.95 -2.43
C GLY A 157 -5.11 -41.11 -1.28
N VAL A 158 -4.68 -39.86 -1.53
CA VAL A 158 -4.24 -38.93 -0.48
C VAL A 158 -5.45 -38.10 -0.04
N PRO A 159 -5.96 -38.28 1.20
CA PRO A 159 -7.10 -37.49 1.68
C PRO A 159 -6.68 -36.03 1.89
N VAL A 160 -7.36 -35.11 1.22
CA VAL A 160 -7.22 -33.67 1.42
C VAL A 160 -8.45 -33.15 2.17
N PRO A 161 -8.29 -32.55 3.38
CA PRO A 161 -9.41 -31.99 4.12
C PRO A 161 -10.15 -30.88 3.36
N ALA A 162 -11.46 -30.79 3.58
CA ALA A 162 -12.27 -29.69 3.07
C ALA A 162 -11.76 -28.34 3.62
N GLY A 163 -11.68 -27.31 2.78
CA GLY A 163 -11.20 -25.99 3.17
C GLY A 163 -9.68 -25.77 3.00
N VAL A 164 -8.89 -26.82 2.75
CA VAL A 164 -7.43 -26.68 2.53
C VAL A 164 -7.12 -25.89 1.26
N PRO A 165 -7.75 -26.15 0.09
CA PRO A 165 -7.51 -25.35 -1.11
C PRO A 165 -7.78 -23.86 -0.90
N GLU A 166 -8.86 -23.54 -0.19
CA GLU A 166 -9.24 -22.18 0.13
C GLU A 166 -8.24 -21.57 1.11
N ALA A 167 -7.89 -22.24 2.21
CA ALA A 167 -6.88 -21.75 3.16
C ALA A 167 -5.52 -21.50 2.49
N ALA A 168 -5.07 -22.42 1.63
CA ALA A 168 -3.86 -22.27 0.83
C ALA A 168 -3.95 -21.09 -0.15
N ALA A 169 -5.10 -20.88 -0.78
CA ALA A 169 -5.34 -19.73 -1.64
C ALA A 169 -5.21 -18.42 -0.87
N LEU A 170 -5.85 -18.30 0.31
CA LEU A 170 -5.77 -17.09 1.13
C LEU A 170 -4.34 -16.82 1.60
N ALA A 171 -3.64 -17.86 2.07
CA ALA A 171 -2.23 -17.74 2.49
C ALA A 171 -1.33 -17.30 1.33
N SER A 172 -1.55 -17.85 0.13
CA SER A 172 -0.80 -17.49 -1.08
C SER A 172 -1.12 -16.07 -1.55
N THR A 173 -2.40 -15.66 -1.55
CA THR A 173 -2.80 -14.28 -1.82
C THR A 173 -2.13 -13.32 -0.85
N ALA A 174 -2.19 -13.59 0.45
CA ALA A 174 -1.57 -12.75 1.47
C ALA A 174 -0.05 -12.67 1.28
N ALA A 175 0.62 -13.78 1.00
CA ALA A 175 2.06 -13.81 0.75
C ALA A 175 2.45 -13.03 -0.52
N LEU A 176 1.70 -13.18 -1.62
CA LEU A 176 1.94 -12.44 -2.86
C LEU A 176 1.78 -10.94 -2.66
N TRP A 177 0.73 -10.51 -1.96
CA TRP A 177 0.53 -9.10 -1.66
C TRP A 177 1.56 -8.54 -0.69
N GLY A 178 1.94 -9.31 0.34
CA GLY A 178 3.04 -8.96 1.23
C GLY A 178 4.36 -8.80 0.48
N ALA A 179 4.68 -9.72 -0.44
CA ALA A 179 5.88 -9.65 -1.27
C ALA A 179 5.84 -8.45 -2.23
N ALA A 180 4.69 -8.18 -2.85
CA ALA A 180 4.51 -7.03 -3.73
C ALA A 180 4.72 -5.70 -2.97
N PHE A 181 4.13 -5.56 -1.78
CA PHE A 181 4.32 -4.38 -0.94
C PHE A 181 5.75 -4.27 -0.38
N TYR A 182 6.37 -5.40 -0.03
CA TYR A 182 7.78 -5.41 0.34
C TYR A 182 8.64 -4.87 -0.80
N ALA A 183 8.45 -5.38 -2.02
CA ALA A 183 9.21 -4.96 -3.19
C ALA A 183 8.95 -3.50 -3.57
N TYR A 184 7.70 -3.04 -3.47
CA TYR A 184 7.32 -1.66 -3.78
C TYR A 184 7.98 -0.63 -2.85
N TYR A 185 8.12 -0.95 -1.55
CA TYR A 185 8.71 -0.05 -0.56
C TYR A 185 10.20 -0.31 -0.27
N ALA A 186 10.76 -1.41 -0.75
CA ALA A 186 12.18 -1.71 -0.60
C ALA A 186 13.03 -0.75 -1.43
N ALA A 187 14.27 -0.52 -0.99
CA ALA A 187 15.24 0.17 -1.81
C ALA A 187 15.55 -0.67 -3.05
N THR A 188 15.58 -0.05 -4.23
CA THR A 188 15.93 -0.73 -5.47
C THR A 188 17.40 -1.16 -5.45
N ALA A 189 17.75 -2.16 -6.26
CA ALA A 189 19.14 -2.60 -6.36
C ALA A 189 20.07 -1.45 -6.79
N GLU A 190 19.58 -0.56 -7.66
CA GLU A 190 20.29 0.62 -8.13
C GLU A 190 20.47 1.65 -7.01
N GLU A 191 19.43 1.96 -6.24
CA GLU A 191 19.55 2.87 -5.08
C GLU A 191 20.58 2.35 -4.07
N VAL A 192 20.55 1.04 -3.78
CA VAL A 192 21.51 0.41 -2.87
C VAL A 192 22.93 0.51 -3.44
N GLU A 193 23.13 0.22 -4.73
CA GLU A 193 24.44 0.33 -5.39
C GLU A 193 24.97 1.77 -5.38
N VAL A 194 24.13 2.76 -5.64
CA VAL A 194 24.48 4.19 -5.60
C VAL A 194 24.88 4.60 -4.19
N VAL A 195 24.11 4.19 -3.18
CA VAL A 195 24.42 4.48 -1.77
C VAL A 195 25.72 3.81 -1.34
N ASP A 196 25.93 2.53 -1.68
CA ASP A 196 27.16 1.80 -1.36
C ASP A 196 28.38 2.44 -2.05
N THR A 197 28.24 2.85 -3.31
CA THR A 197 29.28 3.56 -4.05
C THR A 197 29.59 4.91 -3.41
N ALA A 198 28.57 5.67 -3.00
CA ALA A 198 28.75 6.94 -2.30
C ALA A 198 29.42 6.75 -0.94
N VAL A 199 29.04 5.73 -0.18
CA VAL A 199 29.64 5.36 1.12
C VAL A 199 31.11 4.99 0.96
N ALA A 200 31.45 4.22 -0.08
CA ALA A 200 32.83 3.84 -0.39
C ALA A 200 33.69 5.04 -0.80
N ASN A 201 33.11 6.04 -1.48
CA ASN A 201 33.82 7.23 -1.94
C ASN A 201 33.77 8.41 -0.96
N ALA A 202 32.99 8.33 0.12
CA ALA A 202 32.75 9.45 1.04
C ALA A 202 34.06 10.03 1.60
N ASP A 203 34.98 9.18 2.08
CA ASP A 203 36.25 9.66 2.67
C ASP A 203 37.08 10.47 1.67
N ARG A 204 37.11 10.04 0.41
CA ARG A 204 37.82 10.75 -0.66
C ARG A 204 37.14 12.06 -1.00
N TYR A 205 35.81 12.04 -1.12
CA TYR A 205 35.03 13.23 -1.45
C TYR A 205 35.18 14.32 -0.39
N TYR A 206 34.95 14.00 0.89
CA TYR A 206 35.03 14.98 1.98
C TYR A 206 36.46 15.49 2.19
N ARG A 207 37.50 14.66 1.97
CA ARG A 207 38.90 15.13 1.97
C ARG A 207 39.20 16.16 0.87
N LEU A 208 38.60 16.01 -0.31
CA LEU A 208 38.77 16.95 -1.42
C LEU A 208 37.99 18.25 -1.20
N VAL A 209 36.75 18.15 -0.70
CA VAL A 209 35.88 19.31 -0.46
C VAL A 209 36.35 20.14 0.72
N ALA A 210 36.89 19.51 1.76
CA ALA A 210 37.42 20.19 2.94
C ALA A 210 38.74 20.95 2.67
N MET A 211 39.29 21.03 1.45
CA MET A 211 40.52 21.80 1.18
C MET A 211 40.36 23.33 1.19
N GLY A 212 39.24 23.88 1.65
CA GLY A 212 39.03 25.32 1.82
C GLY A 212 39.84 25.92 2.98
N MET A 213 40.19 27.22 2.89
CA MET A 213 41.06 27.93 3.86
C MET A 213 40.55 27.96 5.33
N ALA A 214 39.35 27.46 5.63
CA ALA A 214 38.70 27.53 6.94
C ALA A 214 38.46 26.16 7.61
N SER A 215 38.81 25.03 6.98
CA SER A 215 38.56 23.69 7.53
C SER A 215 39.60 23.31 8.60
N ARG A 216 39.16 22.61 9.65
CA ARG A 216 40.04 22.05 10.68
C ARG A 216 40.48 20.64 10.27
N SER A 217 41.66 20.25 10.74
CA SER A 217 42.11 18.85 10.66
C SER A 217 41.14 17.96 11.44
N GLY A 218 40.33 17.18 10.73
CA GLY A 218 39.34 16.26 11.32
C GLY A 218 37.91 16.48 10.83
N ASP A 219 37.58 17.66 10.28
CA ASP A 219 36.21 17.96 9.81
C ASP A 219 35.79 17.00 8.69
N ALA A 220 36.68 16.73 7.73
CA ALA A 220 36.42 15.80 6.64
C ALA A 220 36.14 14.36 7.09
N GLU A 221 36.84 13.89 8.13
CA GLU A 221 36.65 12.53 8.66
C GLU A 221 35.34 12.42 9.44
N TRP A 222 35.01 13.47 10.21
CA TRP A 222 33.74 13.57 10.91
C TRP A 222 32.55 13.65 9.94
N GLU A 223 32.62 14.48 8.91
CA GLU A 223 31.56 14.61 7.89
C GLU A 223 31.36 13.32 7.11
N ALA A 224 32.45 12.65 6.71
CA ALA A 224 32.36 11.34 6.06
C ALA A 224 31.73 10.30 6.99
N ALA A 225 32.09 10.27 8.28
CA ALA A 225 31.48 9.38 9.26
C ALA A 225 29.98 9.65 9.43
N LEU A 226 29.57 10.91 9.50
CA LEU A 226 28.16 11.32 9.57
C LEU A 226 27.39 10.89 8.31
N PHE A 227 27.96 11.06 7.12
CA PHE A 227 27.35 10.61 5.88
C PHE A 227 27.14 9.09 5.88
N LYS A 228 28.18 8.32 6.25
CA LYS A 228 28.10 6.85 6.33
C LYS A 228 27.06 6.40 7.34
N ALA A 229 26.99 7.05 8.50
CA ALA A 229 25.96 6.78 9.51
C ALA A 229 24.55 7.06 8.98
N ALA A 230 24.36 8.19 8.29
CA ALA A 230 23.09 8.55 7.67
C ALA A 230 22.67 7.57 6.56
N ALA A 231 23.62 7.11 5.74
CA ALA A 231 23.37 6.10 4.71
C ALA A 231 22.96 4.75 5.31
N ALA A 232 23.68 4.28 6.34
CA ALA A 232 23.34 3.05 7.05
C ALA A 232 21.96 3.15 7.73
N GLN A 233 21.65 4.30 8.33
CA GLN A 233 20.34 4.56 8.92
C GLN A 233 19.24 4.53 7.85
N TRP A 234 19.44 5.18 6.70
CA TRP A 234 18.47 5.20 5.61
C TRP A 234 18.17 3.78 5.08
N LEU A 235 19.19 2.94 4.88
CA LEU A 235 19.00 1.54 4.48
C LEU A 235 18.21 0.74 5.52
N SER A 236 18.52 0.94 6.81
CA SER A 236 17.80 0.29 7.90
C SER A 236 16.34 0.73 7.96
N GLU A 237 16.06 2.02 7.79
CA GLU A 237 14.71 2.58 7.77
C GLU A 237 13.90 2.07 6.58
N LYS A 238 14.50 2.02 5.38
CA LYS A 238 13.86 1.45 4.18
C LYS A 238 13.46 -0.01 4.38
N LYS A 239 14.36 -0.84 4.93
CA LYS A 239 14.06 -2.25 5.22
C LYS A 239 12.97 -2.41 6.27
N ALA A 240 12.99 -1.58 7.31
CA ALA A 240 11.95 -1.61 8.35
C ALA A 240 10.59 -1.17 7.80
N ASN A 241 10.57 -0.11 6.98
CA ASN A 241 9.36 0.38 6.31
C ASN A 241 8.79 -0.66 5.34
N SER A 242 9.60 -1.29 4.49
CA SER A 242 9.14 -2.31 3.54
C SER A 242 8.59 -3.55 4.27
N SER A 243 9.25 -3.98 5.33
CA SER A 243 8.79 -5.10 6.16
C SER A 243 7.48 -4.78 6.88
N LEU A 244 7.34 -3.57 7.42
CA LEU A 244 6.11 -3.12 8.07
C LEU A 244 4.93 -3.12 7.10
N ASN A 245 5.10 -2.53 5.91
CA ASN A 245 4.04 -2.50 4.90
C ASN A 245 3.67 -3.89 4.39
N ALA A 246 4.65 -4.78 4.20
CA ALA A 246 4.41 -6.17 3.84
C ALA A 246 3.58 -6.91 4.89
N LEU A 247 3.92 -6.76 6.17
CA LEU A 247 3.20 -7.40 7.28
C LEU A 247 1.78 -6.83 7.45
N LEU A 248 1.61 -5.51 7.32
CA LEU A 248 0.30 -4.88 7.34
C LEU A 248 -0.58 -5.41 6.20
N GLN A 249 -0.03 -5.51 4.99
CA GLN A 249 -0.78 -6.02 3.85
C GLN A 249 -1.15 -7.50 4.00
N ILE A 250 -0.23 -8.34 4.52
CA ILE A 250 -0.53 -9.75 4.83
C ILE A 250 -1.69 -9.82 5.83
N PHE A 251 -1.62 -9.04 6.91
CA PHE A 251 -2.65 -9.01 7.94
C PHE A 251 -3.99 -8.55 7.38
N GLU A 252 -4.00 -7.49 6.58
CA GLU A 252 -5.21 -6.95 5.95
C GLU A 252 -5.84 -7.97 5.00
N VAL A 253 -5.07 -8.59 4.10
CA VAL A 253 -5.58 -9.62 3.18
C VAL A 253 -6.15 -10.82 3.94
N VAL A 254 -5.46 -11.29 4.98
CA VAL A 254 -5.96 -12.40 5.81
C VAL A 254 -7.25 -12.01 6.53
N PHE A 255 -7.29 -10.82 7.13
CA PHE A 255 -8.48 -10.30 7.81
C PHE A 255 -9.67 -10.18 6.86
N LEU A 256 -9.49 -9.52 5.72
CA LEU A 256 -10.53 -9.31 4.72
C LEU A 256 -10.99 -10.65 4.10
N GLY A 257 -10.07 -11.56 3.81
CA GLY A 257 -10.39 -12.89 3.29
C GLY A 257 -11.16 -13.75 4.28
N MET A 258 -10.82 -13.70 5.58
CA MET A 258 -11.59 -14.37 6.64
C MET A 258 -12.98 -13.75 6.79
N LEU A 259 -13.07 -12.42 6.75
CA LEU A 259 -14.33 -11.70 6.83
C LEU A 259 -15.24 -12.06 5.65
N TRP A 260 -14.68 -12.13 4.43
CA TRP A 260 -15.42 -12.56 3.25
C TRP A 260 -15.97 -13.98 3.39
N ARG A 261 -15.17 -14.92 3.90
CA ARG A 261 -15.63 -16.31 4.14
C ARG A 261 -16.68 -16.42 5.21
N ALA A 262 -16.55 -15.63 6.27
CA ALA A 262 -17.50 -15.65 7.38
C ALA A 262 -18.88 -15.12 6.97
N THR A 263 -18.93 -14.13 6.08
CA THR A 263 -20.19 -13.52 5.63
C THR A 263 -20.72 -14.11 4.33
N GLY A 264 -19.87 -14.73 3.51
CA GLY A 264 -20.21 -15.13 2.15
C GLY A 264 -20.55 -13.94 1.24
N ASN A 265 -20.17 -12.72 1.63
CA ASN A 265 -20.56 -11.50 0.93
C ASN A 265 -19.42 -10.48 0.92
N LEU A 266 -18.99 -10.06 -0.29
CA LEU A 266 -17.88 -9.15 -0.52
C LEU A 266 -18.12 -7.73 0.03
N ALA A 267 -19.38 -7.34 0.31
CA ALA A 267 -19.65 -6.04 0.91
C ALA A 267 -19.05 -5.89 2.32
N ALA A 268 -18.91 -7.00 3.06
CA ALA A 268 -18.26 -6.97 4.37
C ALA A 268 -16.77 -6.58 4.30
N PRO A 269 -15.89 -7.31 3.59
CA PRO A 269 -14.49 -6.90 3.46
C PRO A 269 -14.34 -5.56 2.75
N LEU A 270 -15.17 -5.25 1.74
CA LEU A 270 -15.11 -3.95 1.07
C LEU A 270 -15.37 -2.79 2.05
N THR A 271 -16.42 -2.89 2.87
CA THR A 271 -16.73 -1.85 3.87
C THR A 271 -15.61 -1.74 4.91
N ALA A 272 -15.05 -2.87 5.35
CA ALA A 272 -13.97 -2.85 6.32
C ALA A 272 -12.69 -2.19 5.77
N ALA A 273 -12.30 -2.54 4.55
CA ALA A 273 -11.16 -1.95 3.85
C ALA A 273 -11.36 -0.45 3.61
N LEU A 274 -12.57 -0.04 3.20
CA LEU A 274 -12.92 1.36 2.97
C LEU A 274 -12.76 2.20 4.24
N LEU A 275 -13.27 1.73 5.36
CA LEU A 275 -13.17 2.46 6.63
C LEU A 275 -11.72 2.54 7.13
N ALA A 276 -10.95 1.46 6.99
CA ALA A 276 -9.53 1.46 7.37
C ALA A 276 -8.72 2.45 6.53
N ASN A 277 -8.85 2.39 5.20
CA ASN A 277 -8.13 3.26 4.26
C ASN A 277 -8.63 4.71 4.30
N ALA A 278 -9.90 4.95 4.65
CA ALA A 278 -10.44 6.29 4.87
C ALA A 278 -9.68 7.06 5.96
N VAL A 279 -9.03 6.37 6.91
CA VAL A 279 -8.16 7.01 7.91
C VAL A 279 -6.95 7.67 7.24
N ASP A 280 -6.24 6.94 6.39
CA ASP A 280 -5.06 7.44 5.65
C ASP A 280 -5.46 8.63 4.76
N PHE A 281 -6.55 8.49 4.00
CA PHE A 281 -7.09 9.58 3.18
C PHE A 281 -7.46 10.81 4.00
N ALA A 282 -8.18 10.63 5.12
CA ALA A 282 -8.61 11.75 5.95
C ALA A 282 -7.43 12.46 6.62
N CYS A 283 -6.44 11.71 7.11
CA CYS A 283 -5.24 12.27 7.73
C CYS A 283 -4.39 13.03 6.72
N VAL A 284 -4.15 12.46 5.53
CA VAL A 284 -3.41 13.16 4.47
C VAL A 284 -4.16 14.42 4.04
N TYR A 285 -5.45 14.31 3.76
CA TYR A 285 -6.26 15.45 3.29
C TYR A 285 -6.27 16.60 4.30
N ARG A 286 -6.40 16.30 5.59
CA ARG A 286 -6.34 17.32 6.67
C ARG A 286 -4.96 17.97 6.81
N SER A 287 -3.89 17.29 6.40
CA SER A 287 -2.52 17.82 6.46
C SER A 287 -2.16 18.74 5.29
N MET A 288 -3.01 18.83 4.26
CA MET A 288 -2.74 19.67 3.09
C MET A 288 -3.01 21.15 3.38
N PRO A 289 -2.20 22.07 2.84
CA PRO A 289 -2.49 23.51 2.92
C PRO A 289 -3.81 23.80 2.22
N ARG A 290 -4.75 24.48 2.88
CA ARG A 290 -5.98 24.93 2.24
C ARG A 290 -5.71 26.20 1.46
N THR A 291 -6.04 26.18 0.17
CA THR A 291 -5.88 27.32 -0.74
C THR A 291 -6.79 28.51 -0.40
N GLU A 292 -7.74 28.32 0.52
CA GLU A 292 -8.72 29.34 0.95
C GLU A 292 -8.10 30.55 1.67
N ASP A 293 -6.86 30.48 2.15
CA ASP A 293 -6.20 31.60 2.86
C ASP A 293 -5.52 32.63 1.92
N SER A 294 -5.77 32.56 0.60
CA SER A 294 -5.11 33.44 -0.39
C SER A 294 -6.03 34.44 -1.10
N GLN A 295 -7.28 34.58 -0.65
CA GLN A 295 -8.26 35.51 -1.25
C GLN A 295 -8.90 36.52 -0.27
N HIS A 296 -8.32 36.74 0.91
CA HIS A 296 -8.73 37.82 1.82
C HIS A 296 -7.57 38.70 2.27
#